data_AF-A0A2W4I5Y0-F1
#
_entry.id   AF-A0A2W4I5Y0-F1
#
_cell.length_a   1.000
_cell.length_b   1.000
_cell.length_c   1.000
_cell.angle_alpha   90.00
_cell.angle_beta   90.00
_cell.angle_gamma   90.00
#
_symmetry.space_group_name_H-M   'P 1'
#
loop_
_entity.id
_entity.type
_entity.pdbx_description
1 polymer ?
#
loop_
_entity_poly.entity_id
_entity_poly.type
_entity_poly.pdbx_seq_one_letter_code
_entity_poly.pdbx_strand_id
1 'polypeptide(L)' 'MVEFICLLVIIAFAFGQWHLAAVNGWLWFLENDEGEQQFWSFDTFMSSLLPPIALLLCAVELYFILKI' A
#
# COMPACT_ATOMS: atom_id res chain seq x y z
N MET A 1 -5.07 -16.10 -19.34
CA MET A 1 -5.73 -14.77 -19.53
C MET A 1 -6.34 -14.28 -18.23
N VAL A 2 -7.09 -15.14 -17.52
CA VAL A 2 -7.63 -14.84 -16.18
C VAL A 2 -6.52 -14.62 -15.16
N GLU A 3 -5.43 -15.39 -15.22
CA GLU A 3 -4.33 -15.26 -14.27
C GLU A 3 -3.62 -13.90 -14.35
N PHE A 4 -3.45 -13.38 -15.57
CA PHE A 4 -2.87 -12.06 -15.81
C PHE A 4 -3.77 -10.94 -15.25
N ILE A 5 -5.10 -11.09 -15.38
CA ILE A 5 -6.06 -10.16 -14.78
C ILE A 5 -5.97 -10.22 -13.25
N CYS A 6 -5.84 -11.41 -12.64
CA CYS A 6 -5.64 -11.54 -11.20
C CYS A 6 -4.36 -10.83 -10.72
N LEU A 7 -3.24 -11.00 -11.42
CA LEU A 7 -1.98 -10.30 -11.11
C LEU A 7 -2.13 -8.78 -11.20
N LEU A 8 -2.79 -8.28 -12.25
CA LEU A 8 -3.05 -6.84 -12.40
C LEU A 8 -3.94 -6.28 -11.27
N VAL A 9 -4.95 -7.03 -10.84
CA VAL A 9 -5.82 -6.64 -9.72
C VAL A 9 -5.00 -6.53 -8.43
N ILE A 10 -4.15 -7.53 -8.13
CA ILE A 10 -3.30 -7.51 -6.92
C ILE A 10 -2.35 -6.30 -6.93
N ILE A 11 -1.71 -6.03 -8.08
CA ILE A 11 -0.81 -4.88 -8.24
C ILE A 11 -1.57 -3.56 -8.08
N ALA A 12 -2.76 -3.43 -8.66
CA ALA A 12 -3.60 -2.23 -8.53
C ALA A 12 -4.01 -1.98 -7.08
N PHE A 13 -4.38 -3.03 -6.34
CA PHE A 13 -4.68 -2.93 -4.91
C PHE A 13 -3.44 -2.54 -4.10
N ALA A 14 -2.27 -3.14 -4.38
CA ALA A 14 -1.02 -2.77 -3.73
C ALA A 14 -0.69 -1.28 -3.97
N PHE A 15 -0.80 -0.81 -5.21
CA PHE A 15 -0.57 0.59 -5.54
C PHE A 15 -1.55 1.53 -4.82
N GLY A 16 -2.85 1.21 -4.81
CA GLY A 16 -3.86 2.02 -4.13
C GLY A 16 -3.62 2.15 -2.62
N GLN A 17 -3.25 1.05 -1.96
CA GLN A 17 -2.90 1.06 -0.53
C GLN A 17 -1.65 1.88 -0.26
N TRP A 18 -0.61 1.74 -1.10
CA TRP A 18 0.59 2.56 -0.99
C TRP A 18 0.27 4.05 -1.17
N HIS A 19 -0.58 4.40 -2.14
CA HIS A 19 -0.91 5.79 -2.41
C HIS A 19 -1.68 6.43 -1.24
N LEU A 20 -2.64 5.70 -0.64
CA LEU A 20 -3.34 6.14 0.58
C LEU A 20 -2.36 6.33 1.76
N ALA A 21 -1.46 5.37 1.99
CA ALA A 21 -0.45 5.48 3.02
C ALA A 21 0.45 6.71 2.82
N ALA A 22 0.89 6.96 1.59
CA ALA A 22 1.73 8.10 1.25
C ALA A 22 1.01 9.45 1.42
N VAL A 23 -0.25 9.55 0.99
CA VAL A 23 -1.06 10.76 1.16
C VAL A 23 -1.31 11.04 2.65
N ASN A 24 -1.66 10.01 3.43
CA ASN A 24 -1.88 10.16 4.86
C ASN A 24 -0.58 10.51 5.60
N GLY A 25 0.55 9.92 5.21
CA GLY A 25 1.86 10.29 5.73
C GLY A 25 2.22 11.75 5.41
N TRP A 26 1.90 12.23 4.21
CA TRP A 26 2.12 13.63 3.84
C TRP A 26 1.24 14.58 4.66
N LEU A 27 -0.05 14.27 4.81
CA LEU A 27 -0.96 15.04 5.65
C LEU A 27 -0.50 15.08 7.11
N TRP A 28 0.00 13.96 7.65
CA TRP A 28 0.58 13.89 8.99
C TRP A 28 1.75 14.86 9.19
N PHE A 29 2.61 15.03 8.19
CA PHE A 29 3.70 16.00 8.24
C PHE A 29 3.19 17.45 8.21
N LEU A 30 2.17 17.75 7.39
CA LEU A 30 1.59 19.08 7.29
C LEU A 30 0.85 19.49 8.58
N GLU A 31 0.03 18.61 9.16
CA GLU A 31 -0.70 18.87 10.41
C GLU A 31 0.25 19.13 11.59
N ASN A 32 1.42 18.47 11.60
CA ASN A 32 2.46 18.69 12.62
C ASN A 32 3.04 20.11 12.57
N ASP A 33 3.21 20.68 11.37
CA ASP A 33 3.74 22.04 11.19
C ASP A 33 2.71 23.11 11.58
N GLU A 34 1.42 22.81 11.48
CA GLU A 34 0.32 23.73 11.82
C GLU A 34 -0.15 23.62 13.29
N GLY A 35 0.39 22.65 14.05
CA GLY A 35 0.03 22.41 15.45
C GLY A 35 -1.38 21.81 15.61
N GLU A 36 -1.93 21.22 14.54
CA GLU A 36 -3.24 20.58 14.54
C GLU A 36 -3.20 19.20 15.20
N GLN A 37 -4.38 18.73 15.64
CA GLN A 37 -4.50 17.44 16.31
C GLN A 37 -4.35 16.31 15.30
N GLN A 38 -3.26 15.55 15.42
CA GLN A 38 -2.92 14.51 14.45
C GLN A 38 -3.99 13.42 14.38
N PHE A 39 -4.50 13.15 13.18
CA PHE A 39 -5.45 12.06 12.97
C PHE A 39 -4.78 10.68 12.95
N TRP A 40 -3.49 10.59 12.60
CA TRP A 40 -2.75 9.33 12.42
C TRP A 40 -1.48 9.34 13.26
N SER A 41 -1.14 8.20 13.89
CA SER A 41 0.16 8.04 14.55
C SER A 41 1.20 7.49 13.57
N PHE A 42 2.49 7.64 13.93
CA PHE A 42 3.58 7.00 13.19
C PHE A 42 3.38 5.47 13.06
N ASP A 43 2.85 4.82 14.10
CA ASP A 43 2.53 3.38 14.05
C ASP A 43 1.40 3.07 13.05
N THR A 44 0.40 3.94 12.94
CA THR A 44 -0.66 3.83 11.91
C THR A 44 -0.08 3.97 10.51
N PHE A 45 0.86 4.89 10.31
CA PHE A 45 1.57 5.04 9.04
C PHE A 45 2.37 3.78 8.70
N MET A 46 3.20 3.28 9.63
CA MET A 46 4.00 2.08 9.43
C MET A 46 3.15 0.83 9.16
N SER A 47 2.02 0.67 9.87
CA SER A 47 1.10 -0.45 9.64
C SER A 47 0.39 -0.36 8.28
N SER A 48 0.18 0.83 7.74
CA SER A 48 -0.41 1.00 6.39
C SER A 48 0.53 0.63 5.24
N LEU A 49 1.85 0.56 5.48
CA LEU A 49 2.86 0.14 4.48
C LEU A 49 3.00 -1.39 4.37
N LEU A 50 2.59 -2.15 5.38
CA LEU A 50 2.66 -3.61 5.39
C LEU A 50 1.77 -4.29 4.32
N PRO A 51 0.48 -3.92 4.18
CA PRO A 51 -0.42 -4.51 3.17
C PRO A 51 0.09 -4.42 1.72
N PRO A 52 0.57 -3.26 1.20
CA PRO A 52 1.04 -3.20 -0.17
C PRO A 52 2.31 -4.05 -0.41
N ILE A 53 3.20 -4.15 0.58
CA ILE A 53 4.37 -5.04 0.50
C ILE A 53 3.94 -6.51 0.44
N ALA A 54 2.99 -6.92 1.29
CA ALA A 54 2.47 -8.28 1.30
C ALA A 54 1.78 -8.65 -0.03
N LEU A 55 1.01 -7.72 -0.61
CA LEU A 55 0.36 -7.90 -1.91
C LEU A 55 1.38 -8.02 -3.05
N LEU A 56 2.46 -7.23 -3.03
CA LEU A 56 3.56 -7.35 -3.99
C LEU A 56 4.26 -8.70 -3.90
N LEU A 57 4.57 -9.18 -2.69
CA LEU A 57 5.15 -10.51 -2.49
C LEU A 57 4.23 -11.62 -3.01
N CYS A 58 2.93 -11.53 -2.70
CA CYS A 58 1.94 -12.47 -3.21
C CYS A 58 1.86 -12.45 -4.75
N ALA A 59 1.95 -11.28 -5.38
CA ALA A 59 1.99 -11.17 -6.84
C ALA A 59 3.24 -11.85 -7.43
N VAL A 60 4.41 -11.69 -6.81
CA VAL A 60 5.65 -12.36 -7.24
C VAL A 60 5.53 -13.88 -7.09
N GLU A 61 5.01 -14.37 -5.96
CA GLU A 61 4.79 -15.81 -5.76
C GLU A 61 3.82 -16.39 -6.79
N LEU A 62 2.70 -15.70 -7.06
CA LEU A 62 1.72 -16.11 -8.06
C LEU A 62 2.31 -16.12 -9.48
N TYR A 63 3.17 -15.14 -9.82
CA TYR A 63 3.88 -15.12 -11.10
C TYR A 63 4.69 -16.40 -11.31
N PHE A 64 5.51 -16.80 -10.33
CA PHE A 64 6.32 -18.01 -10.41
C PHE A 64 5.50 -19.31 -10.39
N ILE A 65 4.43 -19.39 -9.59
CA ILE A 65 3.55 -20.56 -9.54
C ILE A 65 2.81 -20.76 -10.87
N LEU A 66 2.31 -19.67 -11.45
CA LEU A 66 1.49 -19.70 -12.67
C LEU A 66 2.34 -19.75 -13.94
N LYS A 67 3.67 -19.59 -13.84
CA LYS A 67 4.63 -19.57 -14.98
C LYS A 67 4.21 -18.60 -16.10
N ILE A 68 3.63 -17.49 -15.68
CA ILE A 68 3.42 -16.30 -16.53
C ILE A 68 4.73 -15.52 -16.53
#